data_AF-A0A7S4B4E6-F1
#
_entry.id   AF-A0A7S4B4E6-F1
#
_cell.length_a   1.000
_cell.length_b   1.000
_cell.length_c   1.000
_cell.angle_alpha   90.00
_cell.angle_beta   90.00
_cell.angle_gamma   90.00
#
_symmetry.space_group_name_H-M   'P 1'
#
loop_
_entity.id
_entity.type
_entity.pdbx_description
1 polymer ?
#
loop_
_entity_poly.entity_id
_entity_poly.type
_entity_poly.pdbx_seq_one_letter_code
_entity_poly.pdbx_strand_id
1 'polypeptide(L)'
;EEKSCERFFLWAELMKAAWHERLETVAKAAATAVAKSALPDNGTDRERGRLQADANFILAEVAVAQMNRLAEKESAVNGGNGGGGVTAAELLVDGSEGVEALRSQALAAMLEGMRIGESIREEVLVHNACVYIWNYNQPLLRAGRFEPLLPALQQAVAALMRADQKALQAEVQLVKLA
;
A
#
# COMPACT_ATOMS: atom_id res chain seq x y z
N GLU A 1 -10.96 -24.31 -12.61
CA GLU A 1 -9.97 -23.22 -12.73
C GLU A 1 -10.59 -21.96 -13.35
N GLU A 2 -11.32 -22.07 -14.46
CA GLU A 2 -12.01 -20.95 -15.15
C GLU A 2 -12.86 -20.03 -14.23
N LYS A 3 -13.77 -20.60 -13.41
CA LYS A 3 -14.57 -19.83 -12.43
C LYS A 3 -13.75 -19.10 -11.37
N SER A 4 -12.55 -19.60 -11.05
CA SER A 4 -11.64 -18.92 -10.11
C SER A 4 -10.97 -17.73 -10.79
N CYS A 5 -10.72 -17.87 -12.10
CA CYS A 5 -10.19 -16.81 -12.94
C CYS A 5 -11.17 -15.65 -13.12
N GLU A 6 -12.41 -15.95 -13.48
CA GLU A 6 -13.46 -14.94 -13.65
C GLU A 6 -13.72 -14.14 -12.35
N ARG A 7 -13.76 -14.83 -11.20
CA ARG A 7 -13.95 -14.18 -9.90
C ARG A 7 -12.82 -13.22 -9.57
N PHE A 8 -11.58 -13.57 -9.91
CA PHE A 8 -10.43 -12.69 -9.71
C PHE A 8 -10.61 -11.36 -10.46
N PHE A 9 -10.93 -11.43 -11.76
CA PHE A 9 -11.12 -10.23 -12.57
C PHE A 9 -12.31 -9.40 -12.11
N LEU A 10 -13.40 -10.03 -11.68
CA LEU A 10 -14.54 -9.32 -11.11
C LEU A 10 -14.16 -8.54 -9.84
N TRP A 11 -13.37 -9.14 -8.94
CA TRP A 11 -12.85 -8.44 -7.78
C TRP A 11 -11.91 -7.30 -8.14
N ALA A 12 -11.07 -7.49 -9.17
CA ALA A 12 -10.15 -6.47 -9.64
C ALA A 12 -10.88 -5.26 -10.25
N GLU A 13 -11.92 -5.48 -11.05
CA GLU A 13 -12.75 -4.41 -11.60
C GLU A 13 -13.54 -3.68 -10.50
N LEU A 14 -14.14 -4.42 -9.57
CA LEU A 14 -14.84 -3.82 -8.43
C LEU A 14 -13.89 -2.98 -7.57
N MET A 15 -12.67 -3.46 -7.34
CA MET A 15 -11.63 -2.73 -6.61
C MET A 15 -11.32 -1.39 -7.28
N LYS A 16 -11.05 -1.39 -8.59
CA LYS A 16 -10.74 -0.16 -9.34
C LYS A 16 -11.90 0.83 -9.34
N ALA A 17 -13.12 0.35 -9.62
CA ALA A 17 -14.31 1.19 -9.63
C ALA A 17 -14.60 1.78 -8.24
N ALA A 18 -14.59 0.96 -7.19
CA ALA A 18 -14.80 1.42 -5.83
C ALA A 18 -13.74 2.43 -5.38
N TRP A 19 -12.48 2.24 -5.79
CA TRP A 19 -11.40 3.18 -5.48
C TRP A 19 -11.59 4.54 -6.18
N HIS A 20 -12.02 4.52 -7.44
CA HIS A 20 -12.34 5.74 -8.19
C HIS A 20 -13.49 6.53 -7.55
N GLU A 21 -14.54 5.83 -7.13
CA GLU A 21 -15.73 6.41 -6.47
C GLU A 21 -15.52 6.69 -4.97
N ARG A 22 -14.30 6.54 -4.45
CA ARG A 22 -13.95 6.77 -3.03
C ARG A 22 -14.73 5.89 -2.03
N LEU A 23 -15.19 4.73 -2.47
CA LEU A 23 -15.85 3.72 -1.63
C LEU A 23 -14.82 2.84 -0.91
N GLU A 24 -14.15 3.41 0.10
CA GLU A 24 -12.99 2.79 0.77
C GLU A 24 -13.25 1.37 1.29
N THR A 25 -14.39 1.13 1.94
CA THR A 25 -14.70 -0.18 2.54
C THR A 25 -14.85 -1.28 1.47
N VAL A 26 -15.50 -0.95 0.37
CA VAL A 26 -15.70 -1.84 -0.78
C VAL A 26 -14.37 -2.06 -1.50
N ALA A 27 -13.60 -0.98 -1.73
CA ALA A 27 -12.28 -1.05 -2.34
C ALA A 27 -11.33 -1.91 -1.52
N LYS A 28 -11.30 -1.76 -0.18
CA LYS A 28 -10.50 -2.58 0.73
C LYS A 28 -10.90 -4.06 0.66
N ALA A 29 -12.20 -4.36 0.68
CA ALA A 29 -12.69 -5.73 0.63
C ALA A 29 -12.31 -6.41 -0.69
N ALA A 30 -12.52 -5.72 -1.81
CA ALA A 30 -12.16 -6.20 -3.13
C ALA A 30 -10.63 -6.35 -3.29
N ALA A 31 -9.84 -5.36 -2.88
CA ALA A 31 -8.38 -5.43 -2.90
C ALA A 31 -7.85 -6.58 -2.04
N THR A 32 -8.45 -6.85 -0.88
CA THR A 32 -8.07 -8.00 -0.04
C THR A 32 -8.33 -9.33 -0.76
N ALA A 33 -9.44 -9.43 -1.50
CA ALA A 33 -9.74 -10.64 -2.27
C ALA A 33 -8.74 -10.85 -3.42
N VAL A 34 -8.36 -9.78 -4.13
CA VAL A 34 -7.36 -9.81 -5.21
C VAL A 34 -5.96 -10.12 -4.66
N ALA A 35 -5.54 -9.48 -3.56
CA ALA A 35 -4.21 -9.69 -2.98
C ALA A 35 -4.00 -11.11 -2.47
N LYS A 36 -5.05 -11.78 -1.97
CA LYS A 36 -4.98 -13.15 -1.44
C LYS A 36 -5.01 -14.25 -2.51
N SER A 37 -5.27 -13.93 -3.77
CA SER A 37 -5.25 -14.96 -4.81
C SER A 37 -3.82 -15.43 -5.10
N ALA A 38 -3.65 -16.70 -5.45
CA ALA A 38 -2.35 -17.22 -5.82
C ALA A 38 -1.85 -16.59 -7.13
N LEU A 39 -0.60 -16.10 -7.12
CA LEU A 39 0.13 -15.78 -8.34
C LEU A 39 0.52 -17.10 -9.04
N PRO A 40 0.40 -17.20 -10.37
CA PRO A 40 1.02 -18.30 -11.09
C PRO A 40 2.55 -18.24 -10.96
N ASP A 41 3.20 -19.38 -10.67
CA ASP A 41 4.64 -19.50 -10.38
C ASP A 41 5.60 -19.08 -11.52
N ASN A 42 5.08 -18.66 -12.67
CA ASN A 42 5.82 -18.55 -13.92
C ASN A 42 5.84 -17.15 -14.56
N GLY A 43 5.29 -16.12 -13.91
CA GLY A 43 5.38 -14.72 -14.41
C GLY A 43 4.76 -14.51 -15.80
N THR A 44 4.02 -15.49 -16.29
CA THR A 44 3.36 -15.49 -17.61
C THR A 44 2.10 -14.64 -17.60
N ASP A 45 1.47 -14.47 -16.43
CA ASP A 45 0.26 -13.67 -16.27
C ASP A 45 0.58 -12.29 -15.68
N ARG A 46 1.16 -11.44 -16.52
CA ARG A 46 1.53 -10.06 -16.16
C ARG A 46 0.32 -9.25 -15.72
N GLU A 47 -0.82 -9.42 -16.38
CA GLU A 47 -2.04 -8.68 -16.06
C GLU A 47 -2.53 -8.99 -14.64
N ARG A 48 -2.57 -10.27 -14.25
CA ARG A 48 -2.90 -10.63 -12.87
C ARG A 48 -1.89 -10.07 -11.88
N GLY A 49 -0.60 -10.15 -12.19
CA GLY A 49 0.43 -9.57 -11.33
C GLY A 49 0.24 -8.05 -11.14
N ARG A 50 -0.04 -7.29 -12.20
CA ARG A 50 -0.35 -5.85 -12.12
C ARG A 50 -1.54 -5.60 -11.19
N LEU A 51 -2.64 -6.33 -11.40
CA LEU A 51 -3.85 -6.17 -10.59
C LEU A 51 -3.63 -6.49 -9.11
N GLN A 52 -2.78 -7.47 -8.79
CA GLN A 52 -2.41 -7.78 -7.41
C GLN A 52 -1.47 -6.75 -6.80
N ALA A 53 -0.54 -6.19 -7.57
CA ALA A 53 0.29 -5.09 -7.10
C ALA A 53 -0.58 -3.85 -6.82
N ASP A 54 -1.50 -3.50 -7.73
CA ASP A 54 -2.46 -2.41 -7.54
C ASP A 54 -3.32 -2.62 -6.28
N ALA A 55 -3.79 -3.85 -6.05
CA ALA A 55 -4.54 -4.21 -4.85
C ALA A 55 -3.73 -3.95 -3.57
N ASN A 56 -2.46 -4.35 -3.56
CA ASN A 56 -1.56 -4.08 -2.45
C ASN A 56 -1.32 -2.57 -2.23
N PHE A 57 -1.18 -1.79 -3.29
CA PHE A 57 -1.05 -0.34 -3.17
C PHE A 57 -2.32 0.30 -2.60
N ILE A 58 -3.51 -0.11 -3.05
CA ILE A 58 -4.79 0.34 -2.47
C ILE A 58 -4.87 -0.02 -0.98
N LEU A 59 -4.49 -1.24 -0.59
CA LEU A 59 -4.47 -1.63 0.83
C LEU A 59 -3.53 -0.75 1.66
N ALA A 60 -2.38 -0.37 1.10
CA ALA A 60 -1.46 0.55 1.73
C ALA A 60 -2.06 1.95 1.91
N GLU A 61 -2.73 2.49 0.89
CA GLU A 61 -3.40 3.79 0.98
C GLU A 61 -4.54 3.79 1.99
N VAL A 62 -5.33 2.72 2.05
CA VAL A 62 -6.38 2.54 3.04
C VAL A 62 -5.79 2.57 4.45
N ALA A 63 -4.69 1.84 4.69
CA ALA A 63 -4.02 1.85 5.99
C ALA A 63 -3.50 3.25 6.36
N VAL A 64 -2.94 3.99 5.41
CA VAL A 64 -2.52 5.39 5.62
C VAL A 64 -3.69 6.31 5.92
N ALA A 65 -4.79 6.20 5.18
CA ALA A 65 -6.00 6.99 5.43
C ALA A 65 -6.56 6.72 6.84
N GLN A 66 -6.50 5.46 7.30
CA GLN A 66 -6.86 5.10 8.67
C GLN A 66 -5.92 5.74 9.71
N MET A 67 -4.60 5.73 9.48
CA MET A 67 -3.64 6.41 10.36
C MET A 67 -3.91 7.91 10.46
N ASN A 68 -4.16 8.59 9.34
CA ASN A 68 -4.43 10.03 9.32
C ASN A 68 -5.70 10.38 10.11
N ARG A 69 -6.75 9.56 10.00
CA ARG A 69 -7.98 9.74 10.79
C ARG A 69 -7.75 9.58 12.29
N LEU A 70 -6.89 8.64 12.70
CA LEU A 70 -6.54 8.47 14.11
C LEU A 70 -5.81 9.72 14.62
N ALA A 71 -4.84 10.23 13.87
CA ALA A 71 -4.11 11.45 14.22
C ALA A 71 -5.02 12.69 14.31
N GLU A 72 -6.00 12.82 13.41
CA GLU A 72 -7.01 13.90 13.45
C GLU A 72 -7.90 13.81 14.70
N LYS A 73 -8.35 12.61 15.06
CA LYS A 73 -9.15 12.38 16.27
C LYS A 73 -8.37 12.71 17.54
N GLU A 74 -7.12 12.29 17.64
CA GLU A 74 -6.23 12.62 18.76
C GLU A 74 -6.03 14.13 18.88
N SER A 75 -5.86 14.83 17.75
CA SER A 75 -5.73 16.29 17.71
C SER A 75 -7.02 17.01 18.16
N ALA A 76 -8.18 16.51 17.77
CA ALA A 76 -9.48 17.06 18.18
C ALA A 76 -9.76 16.89 19.68
N VAL A 77 -9.36 15.75 20.27
CA VAL A 77 -9.48 15.51 21.71
C VAL A 77 -8.57 16.45 22.51
N ASN A 78 -7.33 16.67 22.06
CA ASN A 78 -6.39 17.57 22.73
C ASN A 78 -6.75 19.07 22.59
N GLY A 79 -7.55 19.44 21.58
CA GLY A 79 -8.07 20.81 21.40
C GLY A 79 -9.35 21.11 22.18
N GLY A 80 -10.01 20.09 22.75
CA GLY A 80 -11.22 20.22 23.56
C GLY A 80 -10.90 20.40 25.03
N ASN A 81 -11.10 21.61 25.56
CA ASN A 81 -10.86 21.94 26.96
C ASN A 81 -11.77 21.12 27.90
N GLY A 82 -11.20 20.10 28.56
CA GLY A 82 -11.63 19.52 29.85
C GLY A 82 -13.04 18.93 29.99
N GLY A 83 -13.14 17.61 30.15
CA GLY A 83 -14.23 17.00 30.93
C GLY A 83 -14.77 15.68 30.38
N GLY A 84 -14.12 14.56 30.71
CA GLY A 84 -14.69 13.24 30.45
C GLY A 84 -13.67 12.14 30.70
N GLY A 85 -13.81 11.44 31.82
CA GLY A 85 -12.86 10.43 32.31
C GLY A 85 -12.81 9.17 31.46
N VAL A 86 -12.09 9.24 30.34
CA VAL A 86 -11.40 8.06 29.79
C VAL A 86 -9.93 8.26 30.13
N THR A 87 -9.32 7.29 30.79
CA THR A 87 -7.93 7.44 31.20
C THR A 87 -7.08 7.61 29.94
N ALA A 88 -6.31 8.71 29.86
CA ALA A 88 -5.43 8.97 28.72
C ALA A 88 -4.49 7.79 28.45
N ALA A 89 -4.20 6.97 29.48
CA ALA A 89 -3.43 5.74 29.38
C ALA A 89 -4.10 4.63 28.57
N GLU A 90 -5.43 4.44 28.62
CA GLU A 90 -6.12 3.40 27.84
C GLU A 90 -6.23 3.76 26.35
N LEU A 91 -6.38 5.05 26.01
CA LEU A 91 -6.38 5.52 24.61
C LEU A 91 -4.97 5.56 23.99
N LEU A 92 -3.93 5.86 24.78
CA LEU A 92 -2.55 5.95 24.26
C LEU A 92 -1.96 4.57 23.93
N VAL A 93 -2.34 3.51 24.66
CA VAL A 93 -1.92 2.14 24.36
C VAL A 93 -2.62 1.63 23.11
N ASP A 94 -3.94 1.84 22.97
CA ASP A 94 -4.73 1.37 21.82
C ASP A 94 -4.47 2.20 20.53
N GLY A 95 -4.22 3.50 20.66
CA GLY A 95 -3.93 4.41 19.54
C GLY A 95 -2.53 4.25 18.95
N SER A 96 -1.49 4.12 19.79
CA SER A 96 -0.10 3.96 19.31
C SER A 96 0.18 2.56 18.77
N GLU A 97 -0.36 1.53 19.41
CA GLU A 97 -0.34 0.16 18.89
C GLU A 97 -1.14 0.07 17.57
N GLY A 98 -2.26 0.78 17.47
CA GLY A 98 -3.06 0.89 16.25
C GLY A 98 -2.32 1.58 15.10
N VAL A 99 -1.66 2.71 15.36
CA VAL A 99 -0.90 3.45 14.33
C VAL A 99 0.33 2.67 13.87
N GLU A 100 1.06 2.01 14.78
CA GLU A 100 2.21 1.19 14.39
C GLU A 100 1.76 -0.07 13.62
N ALA A 101 0.66 -0.70 14.03
CA ALA A 101 0.08 -1.83 13.29
C ALA A 101 -0.36 -1.43 11.88
N LEU A 102 -1.03 -0.29 11.73
CA LEU A 102 -1.42 0.24 10.42
C LEU A 102 -0.21 0.60 9.56
N ARG A 103 0.86 1.14 10.16
CA ARG A 103 2.10 1.42 9.43
C ARG A 103 2.77 0.15 8.95
N SER A 104 2.89 -0.85 9.82
CA SER A 104 3.43 -2.16 9.48
C SER A 104 2.62 -2.81 8.35
N GLN A 105 1.28 -2.73 8.42
CA GLN A 105 0.39 -3.18 7.35
C GLN A 105 0.63 -2.44 6.03
N ALA A 106 0.76 -1.11 6.07
CA ALA A 106 1.00 -0.31 4.88
C ALA A 106 2.35 -0.65 4.22
N LEU A 107 3.42 -0.75 5.01
CA LEU A 107 4.75 -1.14 4.54
C LEU A 107 4.76 -2.55 3.96
N ALA A 108 4.11 -3.51 4.63
CA ALA A 108 4.02 -4.88 4.14
C ALA A 108 3.31 -4.95 2.78
N ALA A 109 2.20 -4.22 2.62
CA ALA A 109 1.49 -4.17 1.35
C ALA A 109 2.33 -3.51 0.25
N MET A 110 3.01 -2.39 0.52
CA MET A 110 3.91 -1.76 -0.47
C MET A 110 5.04 -2.70 -0.91
N LEU A 111 5.68 -3.40 0.04
CA LEU A 111 6.75 -4.35 -0.25
C LEU A 111 6.24 -5.56 -1.04
N GLU A 112 5.02 -6.03 -0.78
CA GLU A 112 4.43 -7.10 -1.57
C GLU A 112 4.12 -6.66 -2.99
N GLY A 113 3.59 -5.44 -3.18
CA GLY A 113 3.42 -4.85 -4.52
C GLY A 113 4.74 -4.74 -5.29
N MET A 114 5.83 -4.37 -4.60
CA MET A 114 7.18 -4.36 -5.17
C MET A 114 7.63 -5.76 -5.59
N ARG A 115 7.49 -6.76 -4.71
CA ARG A 115 7.89 -8.15 -4.96
C ARG A 115 7.14 -8.73 -6.16
N ILE A 116 5.87 -8.38 -6.31
CA ILE A 116 5.06 -8.76 -7.47
C ILE A 116 5.58 -8.07 -8.73
N GLY A 117 5.88 -6.76 -8.67
CA GLY A 117 6.52 -6.04 -9.77
C GLY A 117 7.82 -6.69 -10.25
N GLU A 118 8.69 -7.10 -9.32
CA GLU A 118 9.93 -7.83 -9.64
C GLU A 118 9.63 -9.19 -10.31
N SER A 119 8.62 -9.93 -9.84
CA SER A 119 8.31 -11.26 -10.37
C SER A 119 7.77 -11.22 -11.81
N ILE A 120 6.98 -10.20 -12.16
CA ILE A 120 6.45 -10.01 -13.52
C ILE A 120 7.35 -9.14 -14.41
N ARG A 121 8.47 -8.64 -13.87
CA ARG A 121 9.44 -7.74 -14.53
C ARG A 121 8.83 -6.43 -15.01
N GLU A 122 8.04 -5.80 -14.15
CA GLU A 122 7.45 -4.50 -14.42
C GLU A 122 8.02 -3.43 -13.50
N GLU A 123 8.95 -2.69 -14.09
CA GLU A 123 9.74 -1.71 -13.34
C GLU A 123 8.88 -0.57 -12.82
N VAL A 124 7.81 -0.19 -13.51
CA VAL A 124 6.87 0.84 -13.02
C VAL A 124 6.29 0.47 -11.65
N LEU A 125 5.96 -0.81 -11.40
CA LEU A 125 5.42 -1.24 -10.11
C LEU A 125 6.47 -1.19 -9.00
N VAL A 126 7.71 -1.58 -9.31
CA VAL A 126 8.84 -1.46 -8.37
C VAL A 126 9.07 0.01 -8.00
N HIS A 127 9.07 0.90 -8.99
CA HIS A 127 9.23 2.34 -8.77
C HIS A 127 8.07 2.92 -7.94
N ASN A 128 6.83 2.55 -8.27
CA ASN A 128 5.64 2.99 -7.52
C ASN A 128 5.74 2.57 -6.06
N ALA A 129 6.06 1.30 -5.77
CA ALA A 129 6.23 0.84 -4.39
C ALA A 129 7.27 1.65 -3.62
N CYS A 130 8.41 1.95 -4.24
CA CYS A 130 9.46 2.77 -3.62
C CYS A 130 9.00 4.21 -3.35
N VAL A 131 8.26 4.81 -4.28
CA VAL A 131 7.65 6.14 -4.10
C VAL A 131 6.66 6.13 -2.94
N TYR A 132 5.81 5.11 -2.83
CA TYR A 132 4.87 4.96 -1.72
C TYR A 132 5.60 4.83 -0.37
N ILE A 133 6.62 3.96 -0.29
CA ILE A 133 7.44 3.79 0.93
C ILE A 133 8.07 5.13 1.32
N TRP A 134 8.61 5.89 0.37
CA TRP A 134 9.22 7.18 0.68
C TRP A 134 8.19 8.22 1.11
N ASN A 135 7.10 8.37 0.37
CA ASN A 135 6.10 9.42 0.57
C ASN A 135 5.37 9.26 1.90
N TYR A 136 4.93 8.04 2.23
CA TYR A 136 4.13 7.82 3.43
C TYR A 136 4.95 7.77 4.71
N ASN A 137 6.27 7.64 4.61
CA ASN A 137 7.16 7.63 5.76
C ASN A 137 7.94 8.95 5.95
N GLN A 138 7.62 9.98 5.16
CA GLN A 138 8.17 11.33 5.30
C GLN A 138 8.17 11.87 6.74
N PRO A 139 7.10 11.73 7.56
CA PRO A 139 7.10 12.22 8.93
C PRO A 139 8.16 11.57 9.81
N LEU A 140 8.33 10.25 9.71
CA LEU A 140 9.36 9.49 10.45
C LEU A 140 10.77 9.86 9.99
N LEU A 141 10.96 10.01 8.67
CA LEU A 141 12.24 10.44 8.09
C LEU A 141 12.64 11.82 8.60
N ARG A 142 11.70 12.78 8.63
CA ARG A 142 11.94 14.13 9.16
C ARG A 142 12.19 14.14 10.67
N ALA A 143 11.57 13.23 11.40
CA ALA A 143 11.78 13.04 12.83
C ALA A 143 13.09 12.28 13.17
N GLY A 144 13.86 11.86 12.17
CA GLY A 144 15.09 11.08 12.37
C GLY A 144 14.86 9.65 12.89
N ARG A 145 13.63 9.14 12.83
CA ARG A 145 13.26 7.82 13.32
C ARG A 145 13.37 6.77 12.20
N PHE A 146 14.61 6.39 11.89
CA PHE A 146 14.91 5.49 10.77
C PHE A 146 14.79 4.00 11.10
N GLU A 147 14.99 3.62 12.36
CA GLU A 147 15.01 2.22 12.81
C GLU A 147 13.84 1.37 12.27
N PRO A 148 12.55 1.78 12.41
CA PRO A 148 11.43 0.97 11.92
C PRO A 148 11.35 0.89 10.38
N LEU A 149 11.99 1.82 9.67
CA LEU A 149 11.93 1.93 8.21
C LEU A 149 13.11 1.25 7.52
N LEU A 150 14.22 1.06 8.24
CA LEU A 150 15.48 0.62 7.66
C LEU A 150 15.33 -0.69 6.86
N PRO A 151 14.63 -1.74 7.33
CA PRO A 151 14.46 -2.96 6.56
C PRO A 151 13.70 -2.74 5.24
N ALA A 152 12.65 -1.91 5.25
CA ALA A 152 11.86 -1.62 4.06
C ALA A 152 12.65 -0.77 3.06
N LEU A 153 13.39 0.23 3.54
CA LEU A 153 14.23 1.08 2.70
C LEU A 153 15.38 0.30 2.05
N GLN A 154 16.00 -0.62 2.79
CA GLN A 154 17.04 -1.50 2.23
C GLN A 154 16.49 -2.37 1.09
N GLN A 155 15.31 -2.95 1.26
CA GLN A 155 14.65 -3.74 0.22
C GLN A 155 14.29 -2.88 -0.99
N ALA A 156 13.72 -1.69 -0.77
CA ALA A 156 13.36 -0.74 -1.82
C ALA A 156 14.58 -0.32 -2.66
N VAL A 157 15.68 0.08 -2.01
CA VAL A 157 16.91 0.46 -2.71
C VAL A 157 17.50 -0.73 -3.47
N ALA A 158 17.51 -1.91 -2.88
CA ALA A 158 18.01 -3.11 -3.56
C ALA A 158 17.18 -3.46 -4.80
N ALA A 159 15.85 -3.31 -4.74
CA ALA A 159 14.97 -3.51 -5.88
C ALA A 159 15.22 -2.45 -6.98
N LEU A 160 15.36 -1.18 -6.62
CA LEU A 160 15.70 -0.10 -7.57
C LEU A 160 17.05 -0.31 -8.24
N MET A 161 18.04 -0.86 -7.53
CA MET A 161 19.35 -1.17 -8.13
C MET A 161 19.28 -2.31 -9.14
N ARG A 162 18.28 -3.20 -9.03
CA ARG A 162 18.03 -4.27 -9.99
C ARG A 162 17.16 -3.83 -11.17
N ALA A 163 16.35 -2.78 -10.96
CA ALA A 163 15.42 -2.28 -11.96
C ALA A 163 16.13 -1.68 -13.18
N ASP A 164 15.69 -2.03 -14.39
CA ASP A 164 16.21 -1.42 -15.62
C ASP A 164 15.59 -0.04 -15.86
N GLN A 165 16.40 1.01 -15.64
CA GLN A 165 16.00 2.39 -15.84
C GLN A 165 15.58 2.72 -17.29
N LYS A 166 16.09 1.98 -18.30
CA LYS A 166 15.70 2.17 -19.71
C LYS A 166 14.31 1.59 -19.99
N ALA A 167 13.97 0.47 -19.35
CA ALA A 167 12.65 -0.13 -19.46
C ALA A 167 11.57 0.81 -18.88
N LEU A 168 11.83 1.43 -17.72
CA LEU A 168 10.94 2.43 -17.14
C LEU A 168 10.68 3.61 -18.09
N GLN A 169 11.73 4.15 -18.71
CA GLN A 169 11.59 5.27 -19.64
C GLN A 169 10.73 4.89 -20.86
N ALA A 170 10.88 3.68 -21.38
CA ALA A 170 10.06 3.20 -22.49
C ALA A 170 8.58 3.08 -22.11
N GLU A 171 8.27 2.52 -20.94
CA GLU A 171 6.89 2.38 -20.46
C GLU A 171 6.22 3.74 -20.20
N VAL A 172 6.94 4.68 -19.59
CA VAL A 172 6.42 6.05 -19.36
C VAL A 172 6.14 6.77 -20.68
N GLN A 173 6.95 6.56 -21.73
CA GLN A 173 6.72 7.16 -23.04
C GLN A 173 5.50 6.54 -23.75
N LEU A 174 5.28 5.23 -23.62
CA LEU A 174 4.10 4.56 -24.16
C LEU A 174 2.80 5.08 -23.52
N VAL A 175 2.79 5.34 -22.21
CA VAL A 175 1.64 5.94 -21.52
C VAL A 175 1.33 7.37 -22.00
N LYS A 176 2.35 8.12 -22.45
CA LYS A 176 2.14 9.49 -22.99
C LYS A 176 1.62 9.51 -24.44
N LEU A 177 1.69 8.38 -25.14
CA LEU A 177 1.29 8.24 -26.54
C LEU A 177 -0.10 7.58 -26.72
N ALA A 178 -0.68 7.07 -25.64
CA ALA A 178 -2.04 6.53 -25.57
C ALA A 178 -3.01 7.60 -25.04
#